data_AF-A0A940JK71-F1
#
_entry.id   AF-A0A940JK71-F1
#
_cell.length_a   1.000
_cell.length_b   1.000
_cell.length_c   1.000
_cell.angle_alpha   90.00
_cell.angle_beta   90.00
_cell.angle_gamma   90.00
#
_symmetry.space_group_name_H-M   'P 1'
#
loop_
_entity.id
_entity.type
_entity.pdbx_description
1 polymer ?
#
loop_
_entity_poly.entity_id
_entity_poly.type
_entity_poly.pdbx_seq_one_letter_code
_entity_poly.pdbx_strand_id
1 'polypeptide(L)'
;MIVAGNLRDALAAGFISCVDFKVTLRCRRKDLTLMGFGPFDAAVDLAGGDGRGGFNQLTLWHIGSQDVPVDVSQYLEGHGWDSCMTSRGNWGDQHIFMRKGSRVRISIDISYYGRRRIRVIPEWNRSGPACPMASS
;
A
#
# COMPACT_ATOMS: atom_id res chain seq x y z
N MET A 1 -10.74 -2.35 -6.20
CA MET A 1 -9.25 -2.29 -6.16
C MET A 1 -8.74 -3.63 -5.67
N ILE A 2 -7.79 -4.26 -6.37
CA ILE A 2 -7.22 -5.54 -5.94
C ILE A 2 -6.01 -5.31 -5.03
N VAL A 3 -5.95 -6.04 -3.93
CA VAL A 3 -4.90 -5.90 -2.88
C VAL A 3 -4.20 -7.23 -2.57
N ALA A 4 -4.74 -8.33 -3.09
CA ALA A 4 -4.12 -9.64 -3.08
C ALA A 4 -4.65 -10.49 -4.23
N GLY A 5 -3.87 -11.45 -4.69
CA GLY A 5 -4.23 -12.36 -5.79
C GLY A 5 -3.00 -12.98 -6.43
N ASN A 6 -3.19 -13.55 -7.61
CA ASN A 6 -2.11 -14.09 -8.45
C ASN A 6 -1.85 -13.22 -9.69
N LEU A 7 -0.92 -13.64 -10.55
CA LEU A 7 -0.58 -12.92 -11.77
C LEU A 7 -1.79 -12.68 -12.68
N ARG A 8 -2.68 -13.67 -12.84
CA ARG A 8 -3.89 -13.53 -13.66
C ARG A 8 -4.78 -12.43 -13.11
N ASP A 9 -4.97 -12.38 -11.79
CA ASP A 9 -5.78 -11.34 -11.16
C ASP A 9 -5.16 -9.94 -11.33
N ALA A 10 -3.83 -9.84 -11.22
CA ALA A 10 -3.09 -8.59 -11.45
C ALA A 10 -3.26 -8.10 -12.89
N LEU A 11 -3.06 -8.98 -13.88
CA LEU A 11 -3.22 -8.66 -15.29
C LEU A 11 -4.66 -8.25 -15.63
N ALA A 12 -5.66 -8.99 -15.12
CA ALA A 12 -7.07 -8.65 -15.29
C ALA A 12 -7.44 -7.30 -14.65
N ALA A 13 -6.75 -6.91 -13.57
CA ALA A 13 -6.89 -5.60 -12.94
C ALA A 13 -6.05 -4.49 -13.62
N GLY A 14 -5.40 -4.76 -14.75
CA GLY A 14 -4.68 -3.77 -15.55
C GLY A 14 -3.22 -3.53 -15.13
N PHE A 15 -2.64 -4.38 -14.27
CA PHE A 15 -1.21 -4.34 -13.96
C PHE A 15 -0.40 -5.05 -15.05
N ILE A 16 -0.30 -4.42 -16.21
CA ILE A 16 0.25 -5.05 -17.44
C ILE A 16 1.74 -4.78 -17.66
N SER A 17 2.32 -3.78 -16.98
CA SER A 17 3.75 -3.47 -17.11
C SER A 17 4.54 -4.23 -16.04
N CYS A 18 4.99 -5.43 -16.37
CA CYS A 18 5.71 -6.31 -15.45
C CYS A 18 7.23 -6.28 -15.67
N VAL A 19 7.98 -6.22 -14.57
CA VAL A 19 9.46 -6.27 -14.55
C VAL A 19 9.90 -7.35 -13.57
N ASP A 20 10.73 -8.27 -14.05
CA ASP A 20 11.30 -9.36 -13.25
C ASP A 20 12.58 -8.90 -12.52
N PHE A 21 12.58 -9.04 -11.20
CA PHE A 21 13.72 -8.77 -10.31
C PHE A 21 14.33 -10.06 -9.71
N LYS A 22 14.19 -11.20 -10.39
CA LYS A 22 14.59 -12.56 -10.02
C LYS A 22 13.81 -13.17 -8.85
N VAL A 23 13.68 -12.42 -7.76
CA VAL A 23 12.98 -12.87 -6.53
C VAL A 23 11.53 -12.39 -6.46
N THR A 24 11.20 -11.37 -7.25
CA THR A 24 9.86 -10.79 -7.33
C THR A 24 9.56 -10.36 -8.75
N LEU A 25 8.31 -10.55 -9.17
CA LEU A 25 7.77 -9.97 -10.39
C LEU A 25 6.93 -8.75 -10.00
N ARG A 26 7.38 -7.55 -10.38
CA ARG A 26 6.64 -6.31 -10.12
C ARG A 26 5.79 -5.95 -11.33
N CYS A 27 4.47 -5.97 -11.18
CA CYS A 27 3.55 -5.51 -12.21
C CYS A 27 2.97 -4.14 -11.83
N ARG A 28 2.95 -3.22 -12.80
CA ARG A 28 2.56 -1.81 -12.59
C ARG A 28 1.32 -1.43 -13.39
N ARG A 29 0.58 -0.47 -12.83
CA ARG A 29 -0.58 0.21 -13.42
C ARG A 29 -0.49 1.70 -13.10
N LYS A 30 -0.91 2.56 -14.04
CA LYS A 30 -1.01 4.01 -13.83
C LYS A 30 -2.45 4.45 -13.63
N ASP A 31 -2.62 5.72 -13.29
CA ASP A 31 -3.91 6.42 -13.23
C ASP A 31 -4.92 5.76 -12.29
N LEU A 32 -4.43 5.24 -11.17
CA LEU A 32 -5.26 4.61 -10.16
C LEU A 32 -5.68 5.64 -9.12
N THR A 33 -6.97 5.66 -8.78
CA THR A 33 -7.51 6.55 -7.73
C THR A 33 -7.77 5.77 -6.44
N LEU A 34 -7.44 6.37 -5.30
CA LEU A 34 -7.74 5.85 -3.97
C LEU A 34 -8.61 6.85 -3.22
N MET A 35 -9.86 6.49 -2.92
CA MET A 35 -10.81 7.36 -2.17
C MET A 35 -10.97 8.76 -2.80
N GLY A 36 -10.89 8.87 -4.13
CA GLY A 36 -10.96 10.15 -4.85
C GLY A 36 -9.61 10.86 -5.01
N PHE A 37 -8.56 10.44 -4.30
CA PHE A 37 -7.20 10.95 -4.47
C PHE A 37 -6.49 10.25 -5.63
N GLY A 38 -5.58 10.96 -6.29
CA GLY A 38 -4.80 10.47 -7.42
C GLY A 38 -4.67 11.53 -8.52
N PRO A 39 -4.20 11.14 -9.72
CA PRO A 39 -3.84 9.78 -10.13
C PRO A 39 -2.56 9.26 -9.46
N PHE A 40 -2.58 7.99 -9.05
CA PHE A 40 -1.40 7.29 -8.54
C PHE A 40 -0.81 6.34 -9.58
N ASP A 41 0.51 6.22 -9.56
CA ASP A 41 1.18 5.02 -10.03
C ASP A 41 1.02 3.93 -8.98
N ALA A 42 0.83 2.70 -9.46
CA ALA A 42 0.53 1.55 -8.63
C ALA A 42 1.43 0.36 -9.00
N ALA A 43 1.79 -0.45 -8.01
CA ALA A 43 2.46 -1.72 -8.20
C ALA A 43 1.91 -2.82 -7.29
N VAL A 44 1.92 -4.03 -7.82
CA VAL A 44 1.83 -5.27 -7.05
C VAL A 44 3.12 -6.05 -7.23
N ASP A 45 3.63 -6.61 -6.15
CA ASP A 45 4.87 -7.39 -6.13
C ASP A 45 4.50 -8.85 -5.91
N LEU A 46 4.66 -9.67 -6.94
CA LEU A 46 4.41 -11.10 -6.85
C LEU A 46 5.66 -11.81 -6.37
N ALA A 47 5.51 -12.76 -5.44
CA ALA A 47 6.61 -13.58 -4.96
C ALA A 47 7.09 -14.55 -6.06
N GLY A 48 8.41 -14.64 -6.23
CA GLY A 48 9.06 -15.35 -7.34
C GLY A 48 9.12 -14.51 -8.61
N GLY A 49 10.25 -14.53 -9.31
CA GLY A 49 10.42 -13.83 -10.60
C GLY A 49 9.47 -14.32 -11.70
N ASP A 50 8.93 -15.53 -11.55
CA ASP A 50 7.92 -16.11 -12.44
C ASP A 50 6.46 -15.71 -12.10
N GLY A 51 6.25 -14.94 -11.03
CA GLY A 51 4.94 -14.44 -10.61
C GLY A 51 4.00 -15.50 -10.02
N ARG A 52 4.46 -16.71 -9.72
CA ARG A 52 3.61 -17.80 -9.22
C ARG A 52 3.22 -17.67 -7.74
N GLY A 53 4.03 -16.96 -6.94
CA GLY A 53 3.81 -16.82 -5.50
C GLY A 53 2.69 -15.84 -5.10
N GLY A 54 2.05 -15.19 -6.08
CA GLY A 54 0.99 -14.22 -5.84
C GLY A 54 1.47 -12.97 -5.11
N PHE A 55 0.55 -12.05 -4.85
CA PHE A 55 0.79 -10.81 -4.12
C PHE A 55 -0.26 -10.62 -3.03
N ASN A 56 0.09 -9.83 -2.01
CA ASN A 56 -0.75 -9.55 -0.85
C ASN A 56 -0.59 -8.10 -0.36
N GLN A 57 -0.17 -7.21 -1.26
CA GLN A 57 -0.05 -5.79 -1.01
C GLN A 57 -0.19 -5.03 -2.34
N LEU A 58 -0.91 -3.92 -2.30
CA LEU A 58 -0.88 -2.89 -3.33
C LEU A 58 -0.04 -1.72 -2.84
N THR A 59 0.92 -1.27 -3.64
CA THR A 59 1.73 -0.09 -3.36
C THR A 59 1.36 1.02 -4.33
N LEU A 60 1.12 2.22 -3.82
CA LEU A 60 0.77 3.41 -4.58
C LEU A 60 1.78 4.53 -4.29
N TRP A 61 2.08 5.34 -5.28
CA TRP A 61 2.85 6.57 -5.11
C TRP A 61 2.39 7.61 -6.13
N HIS A 62 2.44 8.88 -5.75
CA HIS A 62 2.17 9.97 -6.67
C HIS A 62 3.49 10.43 -7.30
N ILE A 63 3.54 10.60 -8.63
CA ILE A 63 4.79 10.93 -9.33
C ILE A 63 5.23 12.38 -9.05
N GLY A 64 4.26 13.30 -8.94
CA GLY A 64 4.51 14.75 -8.92
C GLY A 64 4.28 15.46 -7.58
N SER A 65 3.91 14.75 -6.51
CA SER A 65 3.58 15.39 -5.22
C SER A 65 3.80 14.43 -4.06
N GLN A 66 4.50 14.90 -3.03
CA GLN A 66 4.67 14.20 -1.76
C GLN A 66 3.51 14.48 -0.79
N ASP A 67 2.63 15.43 -1.12
CA ASP A 67 1.57 15.91 -0.24
C ASP A 67 0.28 15.12 -0.42
N VAL A 68 0.03 14.56 -1.62
CA VAL A 68 -1.17 13.74 -1.87
C VAL A 68 -1.28 12.56 -0.89
N PRO A 69 -0.21 11.80 -0.55
CA PRO A 69 -0.28 10.80 0.51
C PRO A 69 -0.59 11.36 1.90
N VAL A 70 -0.21 12.62 2.20
CA VAL A 70 -0.54 13.30 3.45
C VAL A 70 -2.03 13.66 3.47
N ASP A 71 -2.59 14.14 2.36
CA ASP A 71 -4.02 14.41 2.26
C ASP A 71 -4.87 13.14 2.44
N VAL A 72 -4.39 12.01 1.92
CA VAL A 72 -5.01 10.70 2.17
C VAL A 72 -4.99 10.34 3.66
N SER A 73 -3.87 10.60 4.36
CA SER A 73 -3.77 10.39 5.81
C SER A 73 -4.84 11.21 6.55
N GLN A 74 -4.91 12.52 6.28
CA GLN A 74 -5.90 13.42 6.92
C GLN A 74 -7.34 12.98 6.62
N TYR A 75 -7.62 12.55 5.39
CA TYR A 75 -8.93 12.01 5.03
C TYR A 75 -9.27 10.77 5.85
N LEU A 76 -8.35 9.82 6.02
CA LEU A 76 -8.58 8.61 6.80
C LEU A 76 -8.91 8.94 8.26
N GLU A 77 -8.14 9.84 8.89
CA GLU A 77 -8.39 10.30 10.26
C GLU A 77 -9.76 10.96 10.41
N GLY A 78 -10.13 11.83 9.47
CA GLY A 78 -11.44 12.48 9.44
C GLY A 78 -12.63 11.53 9.19
N HIS A 79 -12.38 10.30 8.74
CA HIS A 79 -13.42 9.33 8.35
C HIS A 79 -13.44 8.06 9.21
N GLY A 80 -12.99 8.19 10.46
CA GLY A 80 -13.15 7.15 11.49
C GLY A 80 -12.23 5.95 11.31
N TRP A 81 -11.04 6.17 10.75
CA TRP A 81 -9.94 5.22 10.83
C TRP A 81 -9.12 5.51 12.07
N ASP A 82 -8.86 4.48 12.85
CA ASP A 82 -7.89 4.50 13.93
C ASP A 82 -6.49 4.56 13.32
N SER A 83 -5.58 5.30 13.94
CA SER A 83 -4.22 5.46 13.42
C SER A 83 -3.16 5.30 14.49
N CYS A 84 -1.96 4.87 14.07
CA CYS A 84 -0.78 4.85 14.90
C CYS A 84 0.46 5.09 14.05
N MET A 85 1.52 5.57 14.67
CA MET A 85 2.81 5.74 14.01
C MET A 85 3.77 4.63 14.45
N THR A 86 4.61 4.15 13.53
CA THR A 86 5.69 3.22 13.87
C THR A 86 6.89 3.91 14.54
N SER A 87 6.84 5.24 14.66
CA SER A 87 7.90 6.15 15.11
C SER A 87 8.84 5.51 16.15
N ARG A 88 10.05 5.18 15.69
CA ARG A 88 11.23 4.94 16.54
C ARG A 88 12.36 5.94 16.27
N GLY A 89 12.09 7.02 15.52
CA GLY A 89 13.06 8.06 15.19
C GLY A 89 14.03 7.71 14.06
N ASN A 90 13.64 6.84 13.12
CA ASN A 90 14.53 6.29 12.07
C ASN A 90 13.95 6.43 10.65
N TRP A 91 14.80 6.14 9.66
CA TRP A 91 14.43 6.05 8.25
C TRP A 91 13.35 4.97 8.04
N GLY A 92 12.24 5.34 7.41
CA GLY A 92 11.17 4.40 7.04
C GLY A 92 9.98 4.35 8.00
N ASP A 93 9.81 5.36 8.86
CA ASP A 93 8.62 5.52 9.71
C ASP A 93 7.33 5.59 8.88
N GLN A 94 6.27 5.00 9.42
CA GLN A 94 4.98 4.84 8.76
C GLN A 94 3.82 5.25 9.67
N HIS A 95 2.80 5.84 9.04
CA HIS A 95 1.50 6.10 9.64
C HIS A 95 0.56 4.98 9.19
N ILE A 96 0.11 4.17 10.14
CA ILE A 96 -0.72 3.00 9.88
C ILE A 96 -2.15 3.36 10.26
N PHE A 97 -3.10 3.02 9.38
CA PHE A 97 -4.53 3.23 9.54
C PHE A 97 -5.26 1.91 9.51
N MET A 98 -6.12 1.70 10.50
CA MET A 98 -6.98 0.55 10.63
C MET A 98 -8.41 1.00 10.92
N ARG A 99 -9.38 0.18 10.56
CA ARG A 99 -10.78 0.46 10.89
C ARG A 99 -11.50 -0.84 11.15
N LYS A 100 -12.21 -0.92 12.28
CA LYS A 100 -12.99 -2.11 12.63
C LYS A 100 -13.95 -2.48 11.49
N GLY A 101 -13.89 -3.73 11.04
CA GLY A 101 -14.70 -4.25 9.93
C GLY A 101 -14.17 -3.94 8.53
N SER A 102 -13.08 -3.16 8.41
CA SER A 102 -12.39 -3.00 7.13
C SER A 102 -11.71 -4.30 6.70
N ARG A 103 -11.70 -4.56 5.38
CA ARG A 103 -10.98 -5.70 4.78
C ARG A 103 -9.50 -5.41 4.55
N VAL A 104 -9.09 -4.16 4.73
CA VAL A 104 -7.74 -3.68 4.49
C VAL A 104 -7.30 -2.74 5.60
N ARG A 105 -6.00 -2.69 5.80
CA ARG A 105 -5.31 -1.60 6.48
C ARG A 105 -4.44 -0.82 5.50
N ILE A 106 -4.17 0.42 5.85
CA ILE A 106 -3.40 1.34 5.01
C ILE A 106 -2.15 1.77 5.79
N SER A 107 -0.99 1.78 5.14
CA SER A 107 0.25 2.30 5.70
C SER A 107 0.80 3.37 4.77
N ILE A 108 1.21 4.52 5.32
CA ILE A 108 1.73 5.66 4.56
C ILE A 108 3.13 5.99 5.08
N ASP A 109 4.12 6.05 4.19
CA ASP A 109 5.47 6.49 4.55
C ASP A 109 5.43 7.95 5.06
N ILE A 110 5.98 8.21 6.26
CA ILE A 110 6.01 9.55 6.88
C ILE A 110 7.20 10.37 6.38
N SER A 111 8.33 9.71 6.09
CA SER A 111 9.58 10.40 5.79
C SER A 111 9.49 11.24 4.50
N TYR A 112 10.12 12.41 4.53
CA TYR A 112 10.17 13.34 3.39
C TYR A 112 11.42 13.14 2.51
N TYR A 113 12.35 12.27 2.92
CA TYR A 113 13.61 12.00 2.23
C TYR A 113 13.48 11.09 1.00
N GLY A 114 12.28 10.59 0.70
CA GLY A 114 11.99 9.76 -0.46
C GLY A 114 10.54 9.93 -0.92
N ARG A 115 10.15 9.21 -1.99
CA ARG A 115 8.76 9.18 -2.40
C ARG A 115 7.91 8.47 -1.36
N ARG A 116 6.95 9.18 -0.78
CA ARG A 116 5.94 8.62 0.10
C ARG A 116 5.10 7.62 -0.67
N ARG A 117 5.01 6.41 -0.12
CA ARG A 117 4.17 5.34 -0.64
C ARG A 117 3.00 5.12 0.27
N ILE A 118 1.87 4.82 -0.34
CA ILE A 118 0.70 4.27 0.34
C ILE A 118 0.69 2.77 0.07
N ARG A 119 0.60 1.96 1.11
CA ARG A 119 0.45 0.51 1.04
C ARG A 119 -0.95 0.16 1.48
N VAL A 120 -1.68 -0.54 0.63
CA VAL A 120 -2.98 -1.12 0.99
C VAL A 120 -2.78 -2.62 1.17
N ILE A 121 -3.03 -3.09 2.39
CA ILE A 121 -2.67 -4.44 2.83
C ILE A 121 -3.96 -5.13 3.28
N PRO A 122 -4.27 -6.36 2.81
CA PRO A 122 -5.39 -7.12 3.30
C PRO A 122 -5.28 -7.37 4.80
N GLU A 123 -6.40 -7.33 5.51
CA GLU A 123 -6.38 -7.43 6.98
C GLU A 123 -5.89 -8.81 7.47
N TRP A 124 -6.18 -9.88 6.71
CA TRP A 124 -5.70 -11.22 7.00
C TRP A 124 -4.17 -11.36 6.90
N ASN A 125 -3.51 -10.47 6.16
CA ASN A 125 -2.06 -10.52 5.97
C ASN A 125 -1.38 -9.99 7.25
N ARG A 126 -0.86 -10.84 8.11
CA ARG A 126 -0.20 -10.43 9.37
C ARG A 126 1.26 -9.99 9.20
N SER A 127 1.84 -10.15 8.01
CA SER A 127 3.25 -9.84 7.75
C SER A 127 3.52 -8.35 7.49
N GLY A 128 2.47 -7.55 7.30
CA GLY A 128 2.58 -6.11 7.08
C GLY A 128 2.52 -5.28 8.37
N PRO A 129 2.87 -3.98 8.31
CA PRO A 129 2.75 -3.05 9.43
C PRO A 129 1.33 -3.03 10.00
N ALA A 130 1.19 -3.14 11.32
CA ALA A 130 -0.08 -3.03 12.05
C ALA A 130 0.12 -2.20 13.32
N CYS A 131 -0.93 -1.58 13.83
CA CYS A 131 -0.82 -0.95 15.15
C CYS A 131 -0.61 -2.00 16.23
N PRO A 132 0.18 -1.70 17.27
CA PRO A 132 0.22 -2.55 18.45
C PRO A 132 -1.22 -2.69 18.96
N MET A 133 -1.67 -3.92 19.15
CA MET A 133 -2.95 -4.15 19.84
C MET A 133 -2.84 -3.45 21.19
N ALA A 134 -3.73 -2.49 21.45
CA ALA A 134 -3.80 -1.89 22.78
C ALA A 134 -3.97 -3.04 23.78
N SER A 135 -3.02 -3.18 24.69
CA SER A 135 -3.16 -4.05 25.84
C SER A 135 -4.36 -3.54 26.62
N SER A 136 -5.51 -4.17 26.43
CA SER A 136 -6.68 -4.04 27.31
C SER A 136 -6.39 -4.70 28.65
#